data_AF-A0A183GBQ8-F1
#
_entry.id   AF-A0A183GBQ8-F1
#
_cell.length_a   1.000
_cell.length_b   1.000
_cell.length_c   1.000
_cell.angle_alpha   90.00
_cell.angle_beta   90.00
_cell.angle_gamma   90.00
#
_symmetry.space_group_name_H-M   'P 1'
#
loop_
_entity.id
_entity.type
_entity.pdbx_description
1 polymer ?
#
loop_
_entity_poly.entity_id
_entity_poly.type
_entity_poly.pdbx_seq_one_letter_code
_entity_poly.pdbx_strand_id
1 'polypeptide(L)'
;MEFRRCTSYRAVQTDIVSNDVGTVRRSSPVGATGLSQSTKFAKQLVPALVNRLQRRHFHYQPRYTASASHGRFIESFFYNTDEIAYLNPMAVGTANGVAYDGSHSRDRRTVIRENRISHHLTNNERGSILAYLEPSAKALCTGVCQLLQAENDIWTDMKVGVICFIRDPHVKEYALTLLLPKSDERFPAKVLWTMNVSAFFETERTSDEHLLTFVMESYPRDICGLNFYDPQEADEFHRILVDENRGRVSRRAGKPKRQAPPPPSQVTDTNKSKA
;
A
#
# COMPACT_ATOMS: atom_id res chain seq x y z
N MET A 1 -37.64 -15.48 8.19
CA MET A 1 -36.33 -14.85 8.00
C MET A 1 -35.32 -15.96 7.82
N GLU A 2 -34.85 -16.18 6.60
CA GLU A 2 -34.05 -17.33 6.22
C GLU A 2 -32.57 -16.92 6.15
N PHE A 3 -31.78 -17.35 7.14
CA PHE A 3 -30.34 -17.09 7.18
C PHE A 3 -29.64 -18.07 6.23
N ARG A 4 -29.27 -17.60 5.02
CA ARG A 4 -28.40 -18.36 4.14
C ARG A 4 -26.95 -18.26 4.64
N ARG A 5 -26.48 -19.33 5.28
CA ARG A 5 -25.04 -19.60 5.46
C ARG A 5 -24.44 -19.87 4.08
N CYS A 6 -23.51 -19.03 3.63
CA CYS A 6 -22.75 -19.30 2.41
C CYS A 6 -21.48 -20.08 2.77
N THR A 7 -21.51 -21.39 2.53
CA THR A 7 -20.37 -22.31 2.63
C THR A 7 -19.60 -22.38 1.31
N SER A 8 -18.26 -22.39 1.43
CA SER A 8 -17.28 -22.99 0.51
C SER A 8 -17.26 -22.50 -0.96
N TYR A 9 -16.17 -21.86 -1.38
CA TYR A 9 -15.85 -21.68 -2.80
C TYR A 9 -14.54 -22.37 -3.17
N ARG A 10 -14.67 -23.37 -4.06
CA ARG A 10 -13.60 -23.90 -4.90
C ARG A 10 -13.20 -22.83 -5.92
N ALA A 11 -11.89 -22.60 -6.05
CA ALA A 11 -11.35 -21.83 -7.17
C ALA A 11 -11.58 -22.61 -8.47
N VAL A 12 -12.28 -21.98 -9.43
CA VAL A 12 -12.29 -22.43 -10.81
C VAL A 12 -11.24 -21.60 -11.54
N GLN A 13 -10.23 -22.28 -12.05
CA GLN A 13 -9.19 -21.71 -12.90
C GLN A 13 -9.71 -21.69 -14.33
N THR A 14 -9.91 -20.50 -14.89
CA THR A 14 -10.27 -20.33 -16.30
C THR A 14 -9.08 -19.79 -17.06
N ASP A 15 -8.55 -20.61 -17.96
CA ASP A 15 -7.56 -20.23 -18.96
C ASP A 15 -8.21 -19.24 -19.95
N ILE A 16 -7.63 -18.04 -20.09
CA ILE A 16 -8.05 -17.06 -21.08
C ILE A 16 -7.19 -17.23 -22.33
N VAL A 17 -7.85 -17.61 -23.42
CA VAL A 17 -7.33 -17.65 -24.78
C VAL A 17 -7.12 -16.22 -25.27
N SER A 18 -5.89 -15.93 -25.69
CA SER A 18 -5.47 -14.68 -26.32
C SER A 18 -6.14 -14.52 -27.69
N ASN A 19 -6.76 -13.37 -27.95
CA ASN A 19 -7.09 -12.93 -29.31
C ASN A 19 -6.59 -11.51 -29.53
N ASP A 20 -5.83 -11.40 -30.61
CA ASP A 20 -5.17 -10.22 -31.14
C ASP A 20 -6.14 -9.26 -31.84
N VAL A 21 -5.59 -8.12 -32.27
CA VAL A 21 -6.09 -7.14 -33.27
C VAL A 21 -6.58 -5.79 -32.70
N GLY A 22 -5.85 -4.72 -33.09
CA GLY A 22 -6.48 -3.43 -33.42
C GLY A 22 -5.73 -2.15 -33.03
N THR A 23 -4.62 -1.84 -33.70
CA THR A 23 -3.91 -0.56 -33.57
C THR A 23 -4.75 0.60 -34.11
N VAL A 24 -5.18 1.53 -33.25
CA VAL A 24 -5.73 2.83 -33.68
C VAL A 24 -4.95 3.97 -33.02
N ARG A 25 -4.18 4.70 -33.84
CA ARG A 25 -3.55 5.97 -33.47
C ARG A 25 -4.62 7.06 -33.37
N ARG A 26 -4.72 7.74 -32.23
CA ARG A 26 -5.32 9.08 -32.15
C ARG A 26 -4.38 10.03 -31.41
N SER A 27 -4.02 11.09 -32.13
CA SER A 27 -3.38 12.30 -31.62
C SER A 27 -4.27 12.98 -30.58
N SER A 28 -3.67 13.48 -29.50
CA SER A 28 -4.34 14.35 -28.52
C SER A 28 -3.71 15.74 -28.54
N PRO A 29 -4.52 16.82 -28.47
CA PRO A 29 -4.02 18.17 -28.28
C PRO A 29 -3.73 18.47 -26.81
N VAL A 30 -2.80 19.40 -26.62
CA VAL A 30 -2.29 19.90 -25.34
C VAL A 30 -3.22 20.98 -24.80
N GLY A 31 -3.62 20.85 -23.52
CA GLY A 31 -4.12 22.00 -22.74
C GLY A 31 -5.46 21.78 -22.03
N ALA A 32 -5.40 21.30 -20.78
CA ALA A 32 -6.26 21.67 -19.66
C ALA A 32 -5.86 20.81 -18.46
N THR A 33 -5.91 21.37 -17.26
CA THR A 33 -5.75 20.70 -15.97
C THR A 33 -6.78 19.59 -15.82
N GLY A 34 -6.47 18.43 -16.40
CA GLY A 34 -7.35 17.27 -16.44
C GLY A 34 -7.18 16.45 -15.17
N LEU A 35 -8.26 16.34 -14.38
CA LEU A 35 -8.54 15.12 -13.64
C LEU A 35 -8.24 13.93 -14.56
N SER A 36 -7.46 12.96 -14.08
CA SER A 36 -7.12 11.75 -14.84
C SER A 36 -8.39 11.18 -15.46
N GLN A 37 -8.33 10.74 -16.73
CA GLN A 37 -9.48 10.10 -17.38
C GLN A 37 -10.03 8.93 -16.54
N SER A 38 -9.17 8.31 -15.73
CA SER A 38 -9.55 7.30 -14.73
C SER A 38 -10.53 7.84 -13.67
N THR A 39 -10.28 9.04 -13.16
CA THR A 39 -11.11 9.68 -12.13
C THR A 39 -12.48 10.09 -12.68
N LYS A 40 -12.58 10.45 -13.96
CA LYS A 40 -13.88 10.79 -14.59
C LYS A 40 -14.75 9.55 -14.79
N PHE A 41 -14.15 8.42 -15.16
CA PHE A 41 -14.84 7.15 -15.37
C PHE A 41 -15.38 6.58 -14.05
N ALA A 42 -14.57 6.60 -12.98
CA ALA A 42 -14.97 6.15 -11.65
C ALA A 42 -16.19 6.93 -11.13
N LYS A 43 -16.17 8.26 -11.24
CA LYS A 43 -17.24 9.13 -10.72
C LYS A 43 -18.62 8.89 -11.33
N GLN A 44 -18.69 8.33 -12.54
CA GLN A 44 -19.96 8.06 -13.20
C GLN A 44 -20.57 6.70 -12.80
N LEU A 45 -19.73 5.67 -12.60
CA LEU A 45 -20.19 4.31 -12.31
C LEU A 45 -20.32 4.01 -10.82
N VAL A 46 -19.47 4.61 -9.98
CA VAL A 46 -19.43 4.33 -8.53
C VAL A 46 -20.77 4.59 -7.85
N PRO A 47 -21.52 5.68 -8.09
CA PRO A 47 -22.81 5.88 -7.42
C PRO A 47 -23.84 4.79 -7.72
N ALA A 48 -23.88 4.28 -8.96
CA ALA A 48 -24.80 3.20 -9.35
C ALA A 48 -24.39 1.86 -8.71
N LEU A 49 -23.09 1.59 -8.66
CA LEU A 49 -22.48 0.42 -8.04
C LEU A 49 -22.72 0.39 -6.52
N VAL A 50 -22.58 1.52 -5.84
CA VAL A 50 -22.78 1.64 -4.38
C VAL A 50 -24.24 1.36 -4.02
N ASN A 51 -25.19 1.91 -4.79
CA ASN A 51 -26.61 1.65 -4.60
C ASN A 51 -26.99 0.16 -4.77
N ARG A 52 -26.20 -0.62 -5.51
CA ARG A 52 -26.41 -2.08 -5.70
C ARG A 52 -25.75 -2.94 -4.62
N LEU A 53 -24.86 -2.39 -3.79
CA LEU A 53 -24.20 -3.13 -2.72
C LEU A 53 -25.11 -3.40 -1.50
N GLN A 54 -26.41 -3.03 -1.56
CA GLN A 54 -27.35 -3.03 -0.44
C GLN A 54 -27.13 -4.17 0.58
N ARG A 55 -26.61 -3.76 1.75
CA ARG A 55 -26.63 -4.45 3.06
C ARG A 55 -26.03 -5.85 3.11
N ARG A 56 -24.90 -6.08 2.47
CA ARG A 56 -24.03 -7.19 2.89
C ARG A 56 -23.11 -6.72 4.03
N HIS A 57 -23.65 -6.73 5.25
CA HIS A 57 -22.77 -6.69 6.42
C HIS A 57 -22.00 -8.00 6.46
N PHE A 58 -20.72 -7.93 6.08
CA PHE A 58 -19.80 -9.02 6.32
C PHE A 58 -19.51 -9.06 7.83
N HIS A 59 -19.80 -10.19 8.47
CA HIS A 59 -19.42 -10.43 9.85
C HIS A 59 -18.02 -11.02 9.89
N TYR A 60 -17.06 -10.22 10.37
CA TYR A 60 -15.80 -10.77 10.82
C TYR A 60 -16.04 -11.57 12.09
N GLN A 61 -15.73 -12.87 12.05
CA GLN A 61 -15.71 -13.74 13.21
C GLN A 61 -14.23 -14.00 13.54
N PRO A 62 -13.68 -13.39 14.62
CA PRO A 62 -12.37 -13.75 15.10
C PRO A 62 -12.34 -15.25 15.35
N ARG A 63 -11.34 -15.95 14.80
CA ARG A 63 -11.22 -17.39 15.04
C ARG A 63 -10.73 -17.60 16.46
N TYR A 64 -11.65 -17.65 17.42
CA TYR A 64 -11.38 -18.15 18.76
C TYR A 64 -11.22 -19.66 18.69
N THR A 65 -10.03 -20.15 18.36
CA THR A 65 -9.71 -21.55 18.61
C THR A 65 -9.11 -21.68 20.01
N ALA A 66 -9.96 -21.75 21.03
CA ALA A 66 -9.60 -22.44 22.26
C ALA A 66 -9.58 -23.95 21.95
N SER A 67 -8.49 -24.43 21.33
CA SER A 67 -8.27 -25.85 21.11
C SER A 67 -7.12 -26.33 21.99
N ALA A 68 -7.42 -26.50 23.28
CA ALA A 68 -6.65 -27.37 24.15
C ALA A 68 -6.99 -28.83 23.83
N SER A 69 -6.31 -29.44 22.85
CA SER A 69 -6.12 -30.90 22.79
C SER A 69 -5.30 -31.35 21.58
N HIS A 70 -4.12 -31.90 21.89
CA HIS A 70 -3.53 -33.11 21.30
C HIS A 70 -3.91 -33.51 19.87
N GLY A 71 -2.98 -33.28 18.95
CA GLY A 71 -2.96 -33.94 17.64
C GLY A 71 -1.62 -33.70 16.97
N ARG A 72 -0.68 -34.62 17.16
CA ARG A 72 0.57 -34.67 16.39
C ARG A 72 0.21 -34.84 14.91
N PHE A 73 0.49 -33.83 14.11
CA PHE A 73 0.69 -34.01 12.67
C PHE A 73 2.07 -33.48 12.32
N ILE A 74 2.88 -34.37 11.79
CA ILE A 74 4.21 -34.13 11.25
C ILE A 74 3.97 -33.54 9.86
N GLU A 75 4.26 -32.25 9.68
CA GLU A 75 4.56 -31.69 8.37
C GLU A 75 5.92 -30.98 8.47
N SER A 76 6.94 -31.81 8.27
CA SER A 76 8.31 -31.42 8.03
C SER A 76 8.52 -31.32 6.53
N PHE A 77 8.52 -30.12 5.95
CA PHE A 77 9.19 -29.87 4.67
C PHE A 77 9.80 -28.46 4.64
N PHE A 78 11.11 -28.45 4.89
CA PHE A 78 12.16 -27.55 4.39
C PHE A 78 11.90 -26.05 4.30
N TYR A 79 12.42 -25.32 5.29
CA TYR A 79 13.32 -24.20 5.02
C TYR A 79 14.58 -24.37 5.87
N ASN A 80 15.65 -24.86 5.24
CA ASN A 80 17.01 -24.50 5.65
C ASN A 80 17.18 -23.04 5.26
N THR A 81 17.43 -22.16 6.23
CA THR A 81 17.96 -20.84 5.94
C THR A 81 19.09 -20.63 6.93
N ASP A 82 20.29 -20.60 6.34
CA ASP A 82 21.55 -20.53 7.02
C ASP A 82 21.60 -19.36 8.02
N GLU A 83 22.15 -19.71 9.16
CA GLU A 83 22.56 -18.90 10.28
C GLU A 83 23.59 -17.85 9.83
N ILE A 84 23.12 -16.65 9.45
CA ILE A 84 24.02 -15.49 9.31
C ILE A 84 24.11 -14.79 10.66
N ALA A 85 25.08 -15.23 11.45
CA ALA A 85 25.57 -14.52 12.61
C ALA A 85 26.16 -13.17 12.19
N TYR A 86 25.40 -12.09 12.33
CA TYR A 86 25.96 -10.73 12.30
C TYR A 86 26.65 -10.47 13.64
N LEU A 87 27.93 -10.84 13.69
CA LEU A 87 28.90 -10.38 14.68
C LEU A 87 28.97 -8.85 14.67
N ASN A 88 28.64 -8.23 15.80
CA ASN A 88 28.94 -6.83 16.07
C ASN A 88 30.48 -6.65 16.13
N PRO A 89 31.09 -5.79 15.30
CA PRO A 89 32.49 -5.44 15.48
C PRO A 89 32.67 -4.56 16.71
N MET A 90 33.60 -4.97 17.58
CA MET A 90 34.07 -4.22 18.75
C MET A 90 34.45 -2.78 18.40
N ALA A 91 33.94 -1.81 19.17
CA ALA A 91 34.52 -0.48 19.24
C ALA A 91 35.21 -0.31 20.60
N VAL A 92 36.53 -0.20 20.52
CA VAL A 92 37.46 0.06 21.62
C VAL A 92 37.22 1.45 22.18
N GLY A 93 37.12 1.56 23.51
CA GLY A 93 37.09 2.84 24.20
C GLY A 93 38.46 3.51 24.23
N THR A 94 38.49 4.81 23.93
CA THR A 94 39.55 5.71 24.37
C THR A 94 38.93 7.00 24.90
N ALA A 95 39.39 7.39 26.08
CA ALA A 95 39.02 8.61 26.78
C ALA A 95 39.87 9.81 26.33
N ASN A 96 39.34 10.99 26.60
CA ASN A 96 39.95 12.33 26.66
C ASN A 96 40.13 13.12 25.36
N GLY A 97 39.52 14.31 25.32
CA GLY A 97 39.85 15.36 24.35
C GLY A 97 38.79 16.46 24.25
N VAL A 98 39.09 17.61 24.85
CA VAL A 98 38.33 18.87 24.78
C VAL A 98 38.51 19.52 23.40
N ALA A 99 37.44 20.08 22.81
CA ALA A 99 37.37 21.36 22.07
C ALA A 99 36.41 21.33 20.85
N TYR A 100 35.41 22.21 20.92
CA TYR A 100 34.67 22.95 19.88
C TYR A 100 34.76 22.52 18.40
N ASP A 101 33.62 22.17 17.80
CA ASP A 101 33.23 22.69 16.47
C ASP A 101 31.70 22.68 16.32
N GLY A 102 31.18 23.85 15.94
CA GLY A 102 29.78 24.11 15.63
C GLY A 102 29.41 23.48 14.31
N SER A 103 29.11 22.19 14.33
CA SER A 103 28.37 21.53 13.25
C SER A 103 26.96 21.25 13.75
N HIS A 104 25.99 22.01 13.22
CA HIS A 104 24.59 21.60 13.25
C HIS A 104 24.47 20.30 12.44
N SER A 105 24.81 19.17 13.08
CA SER A 105 24.30 17.87 12.69
C SER A 105 22.79 18.02 12.68
N ARG A 106 22.23 18.13 11.48
CA ARG A 106 20.83 17.83 11.25
C ARG A 106 20.69 16.35 11.56
N ASP A 107 20.60 16.03 12.84
CA ASP A 107 20.02 14.79 13.32
C ASP A 107 18.62 14.77 12.73
N ARG A 108 18.54 14.12 11.57
CA ARG A 108 17.31 13.53 11.06
C ARG A 108 16.90 12.58 12.17
N ARG A 109 16.17 13.10 13.17
CA ARG A 109 15.30 12.29 14.01
C ARG A 109 14.41 11.55 13.03
N THR A 110 14.79 10.34 12.69
CA THR A 110 13.94 9.36 12.05
C THR A 110 12.81 9.18 13.03
N VAL A 111 11.73 9.93 12.83
CA VAL A 111 10.52 9.79 13.63
C VAL A 111 10.13 8.32 13.51
N ILE A 112 10.35 7.55 14.58
CA ILE A 112 10.00 6.15 14.67
C ILE A 112 8.47 6.15 14.73
N ARG A 113 7.83 6.10 13.56
CA ARG A 113 6.40 5.82 13.49
C ARG A 113 6.19 4.36 13.87
N GLU A 114 5.27 4.13 14.79
CA GLU A 114 4.83 2.80 15.22
C GLU A 114 3.82 2.22 14.21
N ASN A 115 3.68 0.88 14.21
CA ASN A 115 2.70 0.19 13.38
C ASN A 115 1.28 0.42 13.91
N ARG A 116 0.40 1.03 13.11
CA ARG A 116 -1.00 1.29 13.50
C ARG A 116 -1.89 0.09 13.15
N ILE A 117 -1.88 -0.91 14.02
CA ILE A 117 -2.61 -2.16 13.82
C ILE A 117 -4.05 -2.07 14.34
N SER A 118 -4.99 -2.68 13.62
CA SER A 118 -6.42 -2.76 13.93
C SER A 118 -6.67 -3.28 15.35
N HIS A 119 -7.66 -2.68 16.02
CA HIS A 119 -8.08 -3.06 17.37
C HIS A 119 -9.03 -4.26 17.37
N HIS A 120 -9.56 -4.65 16.20
CA HIS A 120 -10.44 -5.82 16.03
C HIS A 120 -9.69 -7.15 15.99
N LEU A 121 -8.34 -7.11 15.98
CA LEU A 121 -7.49 -8.30 15.95
C LEU A 121 -7.14 -8.78 17.37
N THR A 122 -7.11 -10.10 17.52
CA THR A 122 -6.54 -10.74 18.72
C THR A 122 -5.03 -10.48 18.80
N ASN A 123 -4.44 -10.67 20.00
CA ASN A 123 -3.00 -10.48 20.19
C ASN A 123 -2.16 -11.38 19.26
N ASN A 124 -2.57 -12.64 19.08
CA ASN A 124 -1.85 -13.57 18.21
C ASN A 124 -1.93 -13.16 16.74
N GLU A 125 -3.11 -12.70 16.29
CA GLU A 125 -3.30 -12.18 14.94
C GLU A 125 -2.44 -10.93 14.72
N ARG A 126 -2.41 -10.02 15.69
CA ARG A 126 -1.51 -8.86 15.67
C ARG A 126 -0.04 -9.28 15.59
N GLY A 127 0.37 -10.27 16.37
CA GLY A 127 1.72 -10.86 16.32
C GLY A 127 2.05 -11.37 14.91
N SER A 128 1.15 -12.11 14.28
CA SER A 128 1.36 -12.61 12.91
C SER A 128 1.49 -11.49 11.85
N ILE A 129 0.79 -10.36 12.03
CA ILE A 129 0.91 -9.18 11.15
C ILE A 129 2.26 -8.50 11.37
N LEU A 130 2.70 -8.35 12.61
CA LEU A 130 4.01 -7.78 12.94
C LEU A 130 5.16 -8.65 12.39
N ALA A 131 5.07 -9.97 12.55
CA ALA A 131 6.03 -10.91 11.99
C ALA A 131 6.14 -10.84 10.46
N TYR A 132 5.06 -10.45 9.76
CA TYR A 132 5.10 -10.18 8.32
C TYR A 132 5.77 -8.85 7.96
N LEU A 133 5.65 -7.82 8.81
CA LEU A 133 6.19 -6.48 8.57
C LEU A 133 7.70 -6.39 8.92
N GLU A 134 8.16 -7.21 9.84
CA GLU A 134 9.57 -7.28 10.22
C GLU A 134 10.45 -7.80 9.06
N PRO A 135 11.68 -7.27 8.88
CA PRO A 135 12.41 -6.41 9.83
C PRO A 135 12.23 -4.89 9.62
N SER A 136 11.63 -4.43 8.52
CA SER A 136 11.74 -3.01 8.12
C SER A 136 10.49 -2.35 7.58
N ALA A 137 9.48 -3.11 7.17
CA ALA A 137 8.25 -2.53 6.66
C ALA A 137 7.42 -1.96 7.80
N LYS A 138 6.73 -0.84 7.54
CA LYS A 138 5.85 -0.21 8.52
C LYS A 138 4.45 -0.06 7.99
N ALA A 139 3.48 -0.59 8.72
CA ALA A 139 2.07 -0.36 8.45
C ALA A 139 1.67 1.02 9.00
N LEU A 140 1.38 1.94 8.08
CA LEU A 140 0.92 3.29 8.41
C LEU A 140 -0.49 3.28 8.99
N CYS A 141 -1.33 2.38 8.49
CA CYS A 141 -2.62 2.02 9.04
C CYS A 141 -3.02 0.63 8.56
N THR A 142 -3.95 0.02 9.28
CA THR A 142 -4.57 -1.24 8.92
C THR A 142 -6.06 -1.18 9.22
N GLY A 143 -6.84 -2.07 8.59
CA GLY A 143 -8.23 -2.27 8.95
C GLY A 143 -8.73 -3.64 8.50
N VAL A 144 -9.75 -4.15 9.16
CA VAL A 144 -10.39 -5.41 8.74
C VAL A 144 -11.36 -5.09 7.61
N CYS A 145 -11.19 -5.70 6.44
CA CYS A 145 -12.04 -5.42 5.30
C CYS A 145 -12.24 -6.61 4.36
N GLN A 146 -13.26 -6.47 3.53
CA GLN A 146 -13.50 -7.28 2.35
C GLN A 146 -13.02 -6.53 1.11
N LEU A 147 -12.22 -7.19 0.28
CA LEU A 147 -11.83 -6.70 -1.04
C LEU A 147 -12.90 -7.10 -2.05
N LEU A 148 -13.38 -6.10 -2.80
CA LEU A 148 -14.41 -6.21 -3.83
C LEU A 148 -13.84 -5.81 -5.18
N GLN A 149 -14.39 -6.38 -6.26
CA GLN A 149 -14.13 -5.96 -7.64
C GLN A 149 -15.46 -5.72 -8.34
N ALA A 150 -15.58 -4.63 -9.08
CA ALA A 150 -16.75 -4.38 -9.91
C ALA A 150 -16.50 -4.93 -11.31
N GLU A 151 -17.36 -5.85 -11.73
CA GLU A 151 -17.37 -6.40 -13.08
C GLU A 151 -18.79 -6.29 -13.62
N ASN A 152 -18.95 -5.73 -14.83
CA ASN A 152 -20.26 -5.55 -15.47
C ASN A 152 -21.31 -4.88 -14.56
N ASP A 153 -20.91 -3.80 -13.86
CA ASP A 153 -21.75 -3.07 -12.90
C ASP A 153 -22.26 -3.91 -11.72
N ILE A 154 -21.55 -4.98 -11.36
CA ILE A 154 -21.84 -5.86 -10.23
C ILE A 154 -20.59 -6.00 -9.37
N TRP A 155 -20.73 -5.78 -8.06
CA TRP A 155 -19.68 -6.07 -7.10
C TRP A 155 -19.55 -7.56 -6.83
N THR A 156 -18.34 -8.08 -6.94
CA THR A 156 -17.97 -9.46 -6.62
C THR A 156 -17.02 -9.50 -5.44
N ASP A 157 -17.25 -10.47 -4.54
CA ASP A 157 -16.44 -10.67 -3.34
C ASP A 157 -15.14 -11.37 -3.74
N MET A 158 -13.99 -10.71 -3.58
CA MET A 158 -12.69 -11.32 -3.93
C MET A 158 -12.08 -12.08 -2.75
N LYS A 159 -11.81 -11.36 -1.65
CA LYS A 159 -11.06 -11.82 -0.48
C LYS A 159 -11.49 -11.05 0.77
N VAL A 160 -11.22 -11.63 1.93
CA VAL A 160 -11.46 -11.00 3.24
C VAL A 160 -10.19 -11.12 4.07
N GLY A 161 -9.81 -10.06 4.76
CA GLY A 161 -8.62 -10.06 5.60
C GLY A 161 -8.37 -8.71 6.27
N VAL A 162 -7.10 -8.46 6.62
CA VAL A 162 -6.61 -7.19 7.15
C VAL A 162 -5.89 -6.46 6.04
N ILE A 163 -6.42 -5.33 5.60
CA ILE A 163 -5.73 -4.47 4.64
C ILE A 163 -4.68 -3.66 5.39
N CYS A 164 -3.47 -3.60 4.85
CA CYS A 164 -2.36 -2.83 5.40
C CYS A 164 -1.89 -1.81 4.37
N PHE A 165 -1.82 -0.54 4.76
CA PHE A 165 -1.11 0.48 3.98
C PHE A 165 0.34 0.55 4.46
N ILE A 166 1.23 -0.08 3.70
CA ILE A 166 2.61 -0.31 4.09
C ILE A 166 3.50 0.71 3.40
N ARG A 167 4.48 1.22 4.14
CA ARG A 167 5.60 1.99 3.61
C ARG A 167 6.89 1.21 3.84
N ASP A 168 7.58 0.91 2.76
CA ASP A 168 8.92 0.34 2.82
C ASP A 168 9.95 1.49 2.90
N PRO A 169 10.77 1.57 3.97
CA PRO A 169 11.76 2.63 4.12
C PRO A 169 12.96 2.52 3.17
N HIS A 170 13.31 1.30 2.71
CA HIS A 170 14.47 1.05 1.87
C HIS A 170 14.20 1.49 0.44
N VAL A 171 13.08 1.06 -0.14
CA VAL A 171 12.71 1.41 -1.53
C VAL A 171 11.89 2.70 -1.62
N LYS A 172 11.38 3.22 -0.49
CA LYS A 172 10.47 4.38 -0.42
C LYS A 172 9.19 4.18 -1.23
N GLU A 173 8.79 2.93 -1.38
CA GLU A 173 7.57 2.52 -2.04
C GLU A 173 6.46 2.30 -1.01
N TYR A 174 5.24 2.38 -1.50
CA TYR A 174 4.03 2.22 -0.72
C TYR A 174 3.24 1.09 -1.35
N ALA A 175 2.63 0.24 -0.52
CA ALA A 175 1.83 -0.88 -0.98
C ALA A 175 0.54 -0.98 -0.16
N LEU A 176 -0.53 -1.41 -0.83
CA LEU A 176 -1.69 -1.97 -0.17
C LEU A 176 -1.55 -3.48 -0.19
N THR A 177 -1.54 -4.11 0.98
CA THR A 177 -1.44 -5.56 1.12
C THR A 177 -2.57 -6.08 1.97
N LEU A 178 -3.39 -6.98 1.43
CA LEU A 178 -4.42 -7.70 2.15
C LEU A 178 -3.80 -8.97 2.73
N LEU A 179 -3.84 -9.09 4.06
CA LEU A 179 -3.26 -10.19 4.81
C LEU A 179 -4.35 -11.05 5.44
N LEU A 180 -4.09 -12.36 5.52
CA LEU A 180 -4.84 -13.29 6.36
C LEU A 180 -4.04 -13.52 7.65
N PRO A 181 -4.49 -12.96 8.79
CA PRO A 181 -3.85 -13.19 10.07
C PRO A 181 -3.82 -14.67 10.45
N LYS A 182 -2.80 -15.06 11.23
CA LYS A 182 -2.66 -16.40 11.80
C LYS A 182 -3.01 -16.34 13.29
N SER A 183 -3.59 -17.42 13.80
CA SER A 183 -3.87 -17.58 15.24
C SER A 183 -2.61 -17.91 16.06
N ASP A 184 -1.49 -18.21 15.40
CA ASP A 184 -0.19 -18.47 16.03
C ASP A 184 0.78 -17.39 15.58
N GLU A 185 1.28 -16.60 16.54
CA GLU A 185 2.16 -15.44 16.31
C GLU A 185 3.53 -15.82 15.75
N ARG A 186 3.93 -17.09 15.89
CA ARG A 186 5.22 -17.60 15.36
C ARG A 186 5.25 -17.63 13.84
N PHE A 187 4.09 -17.60 13.19
CA PHE A 187 3.98 -17.63 11.74
C PHE A 187 3.54 -16.27 11.20
N PRO A 188 4.24 -15.74 10.18
CA PRO A 188 3.82 -14.50 9.55
C PRO A 188 2.44 -14.66 8.89
N ALA A 189 1.70 -13.56 8.84
CA ALA A 189 0.43 -13.50 8.15
C ALA A 189 0.57 -13.90 6.67
N LYS A 190 -0.43 -14.57 6.12
CA LYS A 190 -0.42 -14.99 4.71
C LYS A 190 -0.87 -13.84 3.82
N VAL A 191 -0.11 -13.52 2.78
CA VAL A 191 -0.51 -12.54 1.76
C VAL A 191 -1.66 -13.11 0.92
N LEU A 192 -2.76 -12.37 0.83
CA LEU A 192 -3.90 -12.69 -0.03
C LEU A 192 -3.91 -11.87 -1.31
N TRP A 193 -3.46 -10.62 -1.24
CA TRP A 193 -3.44 -9.68 -2.36
C TRP A 193 -2.48 -8.54 -2.06
N THR A 194 -1.80 -8.01 -3.09
CA THR A 194 -0.90 -6.86 -2.98
C THR A 194 -1.01 -5.98 -4.21
N MET A 195 -0.91 -4.67 -4.01
CA MET A 195 -0.82 -3.67 -5.06
C MET A 195 0.11 -2.53 -4.65
N ASN A 196 0.97 -2.10 -5.57
CA ASN A 196 1.81 -0.93 -5.36
C ASN A 196 1.00 0.36 -5.48
N VAL A 197 1.24 1.31 -4.59
CA VAL A 197 0.51 2.58 -4.50
C VAL A 197 1.34 3.70 -5.13
N SER A 198 0.95 4.12 -6.32
CA SER A 198 1.58 5.26 -6.99
C SER A 198 1.33 6.58 -6.24
N ALA A 199 2.09 7.63 -6.55
CA ALA A 199 1.85 8.96 -5.97
C ALA A 199 0.55 9.63 -6.47
N PHE A 200 -0.03 9.10 -7.54
CA PHE A 200 -1.27 9.56 -8.16
C PHE A 200 -2.45 8.62 -7.87
N PHE A 201 -2.23 7.62 -7.01
CA PHE A 201 -3.28 6.73 -6.56
C PHE A 201 -4.36 7.54 -5.84
N GLU A 202 -5.61 7.36 -6.26
CA GLU A 202 -6.78 8.06 -5.73
C GLU A 202 -7.74 7.03 -5.13
N THR A 203 -8.22 7.30 -3.93
CA THR A 203 -9.35 6.59 -3.33
C THR A 203 -10.50 7.57 -3.20
N GLU A 204 -11.72 7.09 -3.39
CA GLU A 204 -12.93 7.86 -3.23
C GLU A 204 -13.77 7.25 -2.12
N ARG A 205 -14.32 8.11 -1.27
CA ARG A 205 -15.38 7.75 -0.32
C ARG A 205 -16.69 7.63 -1.07
N THR A 206 -17.50 6.68 -0.64
CA THR A 206 -18.85 6.49 -1.18
C THR A 206 -19.91 7.04 -0.22
N SER A 207 -21.18 6.90 -0.57
CA SER A 207 -22.29 7.18 0.37
C SER A 207 -22.39 6.14 1.49
N ASP A 208 -21.72 4.99 1.35
CA ASP A 208 -21.57 3.99 2.40
C ASP A 208 -20.26 4.27 3.16
N GLU A 209 -20.38 4.52 4.46
CA GLU A 209 -19.27 4.88 5.36
C GLU A 209 -18.23 3.75 5.49
N HIS A 210 -18.62 2.51 5.19
CA HIS A 210 -17.71 1.36 5.22
C HIS A 210 -16.93 1.18 3.93
N LEU A 211 -17.39 1.76 2.81
CA LEU A 211 -16.86 1.44 1.49
C LEU A 211 -15.98 2.57 0.95
N LEU A 212 -14.71 2.21 0.72
CA LEU A 212 -13.79 2.99 -0.10
C LEU A 212 -13.66 2.36 -1.47
N THR A 213 -13.66 3.17 -2.54
CA THR A 213 -13.45 2.69 -3.92
C THR A 213 -12.19 3.26 -4.52
N PHE A 214 -11.57 2.52 -5.43
CA PHE A 214 -10.41 2.97 -6.20
C PHE A 214 -10.37 2.28 -7.56
N VAL A 215 -9.61 2.83 -8.48
CA VAL A 215 -9.39 2.24 -9.81
C VAL A 215 -7.97 1.72 -9.89
N MET A 216 -7.80 0.49 -10.37
CA MET A 216 -6.46 -0.05 -10.64
C MET A 216 -5.80 0.70 -11.79
N GLU A 217 -4.53 1.06 -11.63
CA GLU A 217 -3.77 1.75 -12.68
C GLU A 217 -3.37 0.80 -13.82
N SER A 218 -3.20 -0.48 -13.51
CA SER A 218 -2.90 -1.54 -14.49
C SER A 218 -4.08 -1.82 -15.41
N TYR A 219 -3.81 -2.30 -16.62
CA TYR A 219 -4.84 -2.74 -17.57
C TYR A 219 -5.19 -4.21 -17.33
N PRO A 220 -6.49 -4.60 -17.29
CA PRO A 220 -7.67 -3.74 -17.40
C PRO A 220 -7.87 -2.85 -16.16
N ARG A 221 -8.40 -1.64 -16.37
CA ARG A 221 -8.63 -0.64 -15.30
C ARG A 221 -9.87 -1.00 -14.49
N ASP A 222 -9.75 -2.03 -13.68
CA ASP A 222 -10.84 -2.49 -12.85
C ASP A 222 -11.13 -1.52 -11.70
N ILE A 223 -12.41 -1.44 -11.32
CA ILE A 223 -12.84 -0.69 -10.14
C ILE A 223 -12.86 -1.67 -8.97
N CYS A 224 -12.11 -1.35 -7.92
CA CYS A 224 -12.04 -2.13 -6.69
C CYS A 224 -12.67 -1.39 -5.52
N GLY A 225 -13.11 -2.15 -4.53
CA GLY A 225 -13.69 -1.63 -3.29
C GLY A 225 -13.03 -2.27 -2.06
N LEU A 226 -12.83 -1.48 -1.01
CA LEU A 226 -12.52 -1.96 0.33
C LEU A 226 -13.74 -1.69 1.21
N ASN A 227 -14.46 -2.76 1.54
CA ASN A 227 -15.60 -2.72 2.44
C ASN A 227 -15.12 -3.06 3.86
N PHE A 228 -14.92 -2.04 4.69
CA PHE A 228 -14.38 -2.17 6.04
C PHE A 228 -15.41 -2.70 7.02
N TYR A 229 -14.95 -3.46 8.00
CA TYR A 229 -15.78 -3.91 9.11
C TYR A 229 -16.23 -2.73 10.01
N ASP A 230 -15.34 -1.75 10.21
CA ASP A 230 -15.54 -0.59 11.06
C ASP A 230 -15.42 0.71 10.23
N PRO A 231 -16.43 1.59 10.23
CA PRO A 231 -16.38 2.82 9.45
C PRO A 231 -15.30 3.79 9.97
N GLN A 232 -14.93 3.72 11.25
CA GLN A 232 -13.82 4.52 11.79
C GLN A 232 -12.48 4.09 11.20
N GLU A 233 -12.27 2.79 10.98
CA GLU A 233 -11.09 2.28 10.28
C GLU A 233 -11.09 2.72 8.81
N ALA A 234 -12.25 2.68 8.12
CA ALA A 234 -12.36 3.17 6.75
C ALA A 234 -11.97 4.66 6.65
N ASP A 235 -12.51 5.46 7.56
CA ASP A 235 -12.27 6.91 7.66
C ASP A 235 -10.80 7.23 7.90
N GLU A 236 -10.20 6.57 8.88
CA GLU A 236 -8.79 6.72 9.19
C GLU A 236 -7.91 6.27 8.02
N PHE A 237 -8.23 5.13 7.41
CA PHE A 237 -7.49 4.57 6.30
C PHE A 237 -7.47 5.53 5.12
N HIS A 238 -8.63 6.06 4.74
CA HIS A 238 -8.76 7.07 3.68
C HIS A 238 -7.95 8.33 3.99
N ARG A 239 -8.08 8.88 5.21
CA ARG A 239 -7.36 10.08 5.63
C ARG A 239 -5.85 9.93 5.49
N ILE A 240 -5.29 8.85 6.06
CA ILE A 240 -3.83 8.61 6.04
C ILE A 240 -3.32 8.42 4.62
N LEU A 241 -4.08 7.69 3.80
CA LEU A 241 -3.73 7.43 2.42
C LEU A 241 -3.69 8.73 1.60
N VAL A 242 -4.70 9.59 1.73
CA VAL A 242 -4.76 10.90 1.05
C VAL A 242 -3.63 11.81 1.54
N ASP A 243 -3.39 11.89 2.85
CA ASP A 243 -2.35 12.73 3.44
C ASP A 243 -0.95 12.34 2.94
N GLU A 244 -0.64 11.04 2.93
CA GLU A 244 0.64 10.54 2.43
C GLU A 244 0.79 10.75 0.92
N ASN A 245 -0.27 10.55 0.13
CA ASN A 245 -0.25 10.79 -1.32
C ASN A 245 -0.01 12.27 -1.63
N ARG A 246 -0.73 13.17 -0.96
CA ARG A 246 -0.53 14.62 -1.10
C ARG A 246 0.89 15.04 -0.74
N GLY A 247 1.42 14.49 0.36
CA GLY A 247 2.81 14.71 0.76
C GLY A 247 3.83 14.22 -0.28
N ARG A 248 3.54 13.12 -1.00
CA ARG A 248 4.40 12.61 -2.09
C ARG A 248 4.37 13.51 -3.32
N VAL A 249 3.20 13.99 -3.73
CA VAL A 249 3.05 14.90 -4.88
C VAL A 249 3.78 16.22 -4.63
N SER A 250 3.60 16.83 -3.45
CA SER A 250 4.25 18.10 -3.09
C SER A 250 5.79 17.99 -3.10
N ARG A 251 6.35 16.91 -2.56
CA ARG A 251 7.81 16.64 -2.56
C ARG A 251 8.39 16.47 -3.97
N ARG A 252 7.59 16.02 -4.94
CA ARG A 252 8.01 15.87 -6.34
C ARG A 252 7.96 17.19 -7.11
N ALA A 253 6.98 18.05 -6.81
CA ALA A 253 6.83 19.36 -7.46
C ALA A 253 7.90 20.39 -7.01
N GLY A 254 8.38 20.29 -5.76
CA GLY A 254 9.31 21.25 -5.16
C GLY A 254 10.80 21.09 -5.49
N LYS A 255 11.21 20.28 -6.47
CA LYS A 255 12.61 20.27 -6.94
C LYS A 255 12.77 21.33 -8.05
N PRO A 256 13.27 22.55 -7.75
CA PRO A 256 13.67 23.47 -8.81
C PRO A 256 14.72 22.76 -9.67
N LYS A 257 14.50 22.74 -10.99
CA LYS A 257 15.55 22.41 -11.96
C LYS A 257 16.75 23.26 -11.58
N ARG A 258 17.88 22.63 -11.22
CA ARG A 258 19.17 23.31 -11.12
C ARG A 258 19.29 24.18 -12.37
N GLN A 259 19.26 25.50 -12.19
CA GLN A 259 19.71 26.41 -13.23
C GLN A 259 21.10 25.92 -13.62
N ALA A 260 21.30 25.63 -14.90
CA ALA A 260 22.63 25.39 -15.41
C ALA A 260 23.50 26.59 -14.98
N PRO A 261 24.75 26.36 -14.55
CA PRO A 261 25.66 27.46 -14.26
C PRO A 261 25.69 28.40 -15.49
N PRO A 262 25.69 29.72 -15.28
CA PRO A 262 25.71 30.67 -16.39
C PRO A 262 26.87 30.34 -17.34
N PRO A 263 26.67 30.41 -18.66
CA PRO A 263 27.73 30.11 -19.61
C PRO A 263 28.94 31.03 -19.34
N PRO A 264 30.18 30.51 -19.44
CA PRO A 264 31.37 31.30 -19.23
C PRO A 264 31.37 32.48 -20.21
N SER A 265 31.56 33.69 -19.67
CA SER A 265 31.63 34.91 -20.47
C SER A 265 32.80 34.80 -21.46
N GLN A 266 32.50 34.86 -22.75
CA GLN A 266 33.52 34.91 -23.78
C GLN A 266 34.28 36.24 -23.66
N VAL A 267 35.56 36.16 -23.32
CA VAL A 267 36.50 37.28 -23.37
C VAL A 267 36.71 37.61 -24.84
N THR A 268 36.20 38.76 -25.30
CA THR A 268 36.50 39.29 -26.62
C THR A 268 37.88 39.93 -26.60
N ASP A 269 38.90 39.19 -27.02
CA ASP A 269 40.21 39.76 -27.35
C ASP A 269 40.11 40.54 -28.66
N THR A 270 39.94 41.85 -28.56
CA THR A 270 40.15 42.77 -29.68
C THR A 270 41.65 42.99 -29.88
N ASN A 271 42.31 42.06 -30.59
CA ASN A 271 43.59 42.35 -31.23
C ASN A 271 43.32 43.17 -32.49
N LYS A 272 43.51 44.49 -32.40
CA LYS A 272 43.52 45.38 -33.56
C LYS A 272 44.96 45.71 -33.90
N SER A 273 45.48 44.98 -34.87
CA SER A 273 46.69 45.27 -35.63
C SER A 273 46.58 46.64 -36.31
N LYS A 274 47.58 47.49 -36.11
CA LYS A 274 48.03 48.58 -36.99
C LYS A 274 49.41 48.98 -36.46
N ALA A 275 50.49 48.57 -37.11
CA ALA A 275 51.11 49.16 -38.30
C ALA A 275 52.42 49.81 -37.85
#